data_AF-A0AAW0NVX9-F1
#
_entry.id   AF-A0AAW0NVX9-F1
#
_cell.length_a   1.000
_cell.length_b   1.000
_cell.length_c   1.000
_cell.angle_alpha   90.00
_cell.angle_beta   90.00
_cell.angle_gamma   90.00
#
_symmetry.space_group_name_H-M   'P 1'
#
loop_
_entity.id
_entity.type
_entity.pdbx_description
1 polymer ?
#
loop_
_entity_poly.entity_id
_entity_poly.type
_entity_poly.pdbx_seq_one_letter_code
_entity_poly.pdbx_strand_id
1 'polypeptide(L)'
;MWLKCFAQGHNNSPHLSSHCGTWCSSGLPSKYAQFYGQGEFCHYNMFNHHFFGGESSRSVLQSFLSESDGEKVVMVADPPFGGLVKPLANSFSLLSQKWKDQQSSDSTVAQMPMIWIFPYFFEPRIVECLPSFRMLDYQVDYDNHPLYKHGKTGRKQSPVRLFTNICPKDIILPKEEGYRFCSLCERYVWSLNKHCSKCNECPSKDGREWKHCSMCEKCVKPSWKHCGSCGRCALPDHPCGIGKEQGCFNCGSLKHKRKVCPHKDTQRTNKLGSKTKTGKRLDQSSRLKRRGSPEQREEPRSSGFVFLKLDQ
;
A
#
# COMPACT_ATOMS: atom_id res chain seq x y z
N MET A 1 5.60 -9.55 -2.82
CA MET A 1 6.43 -8.76 -3.76
C MET A 1 7.48 -8.10 -2.92
N TRP A 2 8.73 -8.35 -3.26
CA TRP A 2 9.87 -8.13 -2.39
C TRP A 2 10.46 -6.76 -2.71
N LEU A 3 10.83 -5.98 -1.70
CA LEU A 3 11.99 -5.12 -1.84
C LEU A 3 13.18 -5.87 -1.23
N LYS A 4 14.12 -6.23 -2.11
CA LYS A 4 15.49 -6.63 -1.79
C LYS A 4 16.28 -5.33 -1.87
N CYS A 5 17.02 -4.95 -0.84
CA CYS A 5 18.07 -3.97 -1.01
C CYS A 5 19.41 -4.72 -0.99
N PHE A 6 20.20 -4.49 -2.04
CA PHE A 6 21.54 -5.04 -2.17
C PHE A 6 22.43 -4.48 -1.06
N ALA A 7 23.10 -5.35 -0.32
CA ALA A 7 24.48 -5.12 0.09
C ALA A 7 25.33 -5.94 -0.89
N GLN A 8 26.11 -5.29 -1.74
CA GLN A 8 27.17 -5.95 -2.49
C GLN A 8 28.50 -5.38 -2.01
N GLY A 9 29.08 -6.04 -1.02
CA GLY A 9 30.49 -5.88 -0.69
C GLY A 9 31.24 -7.10 -1.19
N HIS A 10 31.92 -6.99 -2.33
CA HIS A 10 33.11 -7.80 -2.62
C HIS A 10 34.08 -6.98 -3.50
N ASN A 11 35.11 -6.45 -2.81
CA ASN A 11 36.40 -5.95 -3.27
C ASN A 11 36.61 -5.68 -4.77
N ASN A 12 36.54 -4.39 -5.14
CA ASN A 12 37.70 -3.58 -5.60
C ASN A 12 37.19 -2.25 -6.21
N SER A 13 36.68 -1.35 -5.37
CA SER A 13 36.56 0.10 -5.69
C SER A 13 36.12 0.89 -4.45
N PRO A 14 36.49 2.18 -4.30
CA PRO A 14 36.33 2.92 -3.05
C PRO A 14 34.97 3.62 -2.90
N HIS A 15 33.84 2.99 -3.23
CA HIS A 15 32.51 3.60 -3.04
C HIS A 15 31.41 2.60 -2.65
N LEU A 16 30.69 2.97 -1.57
CA LEU A 16 29.45 2.42 -0.99
C LEU A 16 29.52 1.04 -0.30
N SER A 17 29.26 1.02 1.02
CA SER A 17 28.99 -0.18 1.82
C SER A 17 27.68 -0.04 2.60
N SER A 18 26.54 -0.07 1.90
CA SER A 18 25.23 0.08 2.53
C SER A 18 24.82 -1.16 3.32
N HIS A 19 24.68 -1.04 4.65
CA HIS A 19 24.08 -2.07 5.49
C HIS A 19 22.55 -1.97 5.44
N CYS A 20 21.87 -3.09 5.16
CA CYS A 20 20.43 -3.15 4.96
C CYS A 20 19.79 -4.22 5.86
N GLY A 21 18.82 -3.82 6.70
CA GLY A 21 17.98 -4.75 7.46
C GLY A 21 16.69 -5.08 6.72
N THR A 22 16.37 -6.38 6.56
CA THR A 22 15.14 -6.86 5.90
C THR A 22 14.13 -7.35 6.93
N TRP A 23 12.88 -6.90 6.84
CA TRP A 23 11.85 -7.24 7.83
C TRP A 23 10.55 -7.66 7.15
N CYS A 24 10.04 -8.85 7.47
CA CYS A 24 8.95 -9.47 6.69
C CYS A 24 7.71 -9.74 7.54
N SER A 25 6.54 -9.38 7.01
CA SER A 25 5.25 -9.70 7.61
C SER A 25 4.64 -10.96 7.02
N SER A 26 4.47 -11.95 7.90
CA SER A 26 3.51 -13.06 7.88
C SER A 26 3.20 -13.66 6.50
N GLY A 27 3.77 -14.83 6.23
CA GLY A 27 3.41 -15.69 5.09
C GLY A 27 4.55 -16.57 4.62
N LEU A 28 5.80 -16.08 4.69
CA LEU A 28 7.01 -16.85 4.37
C LEU A 28 8.22 -16.55 5.31
N PRO A 29 8.06 -16.37 6.64
CA PRO A 29 9.22 -16.03 7.49
C PRO A 29 10.30 -17.12 7.47
N SER A 30 9.89 -18.39 7.41
CA SER A 30 10.81 -19.53 7.42
C SER A 30 11.71 -19.61 6.19
N LYS A 31 11.23 -19.21 5.01
CA LYS A 31 12.04 -19.26 3.78
C LYS A 31 13.08 -18.15 3.69
N TYR A 32 12.92 -17.05 4.43
CA TYR A 32 13.89 -15.93 4.41
C TYR A 32 14.83 -15.95 5.60
N ALA A 33 14.36 -16.41 6.77
CA ALA A 33 15.20 -16.57 7.95
C ALA A 33 16.41 -17.51 7.71
N GLN A 34 16.33 -18.42 6.74
CA GLN A 34 17.44 -19.30 6.37
C GLN A 34 18.56 -18.61 5.56
N PHE A 35 18.31 -17.41 5.03
CA PHE A 35 19.27 -16.70 4.17
C PHE A 35 19.94 -15.50 4.85
N TYR A 36 19.47 -15.08 6.03
CA TYR A 36 19.92 -13.87 6.71
C TYR A 36 20.33 -14.15 8.15
N GLY A 37 21.35 -13.44 8.65
CA GLY A 37 21.75 -13.49 10.04
C GLY A 37 20.70 -12.88 10.98
N GLN A 38 20.83 -13.15 12.29
CA GLN A 38 19.91 -12.64 13.30
C GLN A 38 19.91 -11.09 13.41
N GLY A 39 20.99 -10.43 12.98
CA GLY A 39 21.08 -8.96 12.92
C GLY A 39 20.47 -8.34 11.67
N GLU A 40 20.20 -9.15 10.63
CA GLU A 40 19.76 -8.67 9.32
C GLU A 40 18.26 -8.92 9.07
N PHE A 41 17.66 -9.81 9.85
CA PHE A 41 16.27 -10.22 9.68
C PHE A 41 15.53 -10.39 11.00
N CYS A 42 14.29 -9.90 11.03
CA CYS A 42 13.33 -10.27 12.07
C CYS A 42 11.97 -10.63 11.50
N HIS A 43 11.36 -11.64 12.11
CA HIS A 43 9.99 -12.00 11.85
C HIS A 43 9.05 -11.03 12.57
N TYR A 44 8.32 -10.21 11.81
CA TYR A 44 7.53 -9.09 12.33
C TYR A 44 6.19 -8.97 11.61
N ASN A 45 5.07 -8.86 12.32
CA ASN A 45 3.77 -8.61 11.72
C ASN A 45 3.47 -7.10 11.67
N MET A 46 3.33 -6.57 10.45
CA MET A 46 3.11 -5.13 10.21
C MET A 46 1.70 -4.64 10.55
N PHE A 47 0.71 -5.52 10.71
CA PHE A 47 -0.66 -5.11 11.02
C PHE A 47 -0.89 -4.87 12.51
N ASN A 48 -0.06 -5.44 13.37
CA ASN A 48 -0.21 -5.34 14.82
C ASN A 48 1.11 -5.04 15.55
N HIS A 49 2.15 -4.64 14.82
CA HIS A 49 3.48 -4.32 15.36
C HIS A 49 4.07 -5.44 16.23
N HIS A 50 3.85 -6.70 15.86
CA HIS A 50 4.27 -7.86 16.66
C HIS A 50 5.58 -8.46 16.18
N PHE A 51 6.59 -8.54 17.05
CA PHE A 51 7.87 -9.21 16.81
C PHE A 51 7.80 -10.65 17.32
N PHE A 52 7.93 -11.63 16.42
CA PHE A 52 7.84 -13.05 16.80
C PHE A 52 9.07 -13.55 17.55
N GLY A 53 10.24 -12.92 17.36
CA GLY A 53 11.42 -13.18 18.19
C GLY A 53 11.35 -12.49 19.57
N GLY A 54 10.27 -11.79 19.88
CA GLY A 54 10.12 -11.09 21.16
C GLY A 54 11.18 -10.01 21.35
N GLU A 55 11.83 -10.02 22.51
CA GLU A 55 12.76 -8.96 22.91
C GLU A 55 14.07 -8.95 22.11
N SER A 56 14.55 -10.11 21.67
CA SER A 56 15.76 -10.17 20.83
C SER A 56 15.56 -9.42 19.51
N SER A 57 14.44 -9.64 18.82
CA SER A 57 14.11 -8.90 17.59
C SER A 57 13.90 -7.40 17.83
N ARG A 58 13.37 -7.01 19.00
CA ARG A 58 13.22 -5.60 19.37
C ARG A 58 14.56 -4.93 19.66
N SER A 59 15.49 -5.66 20.27
CA SER A 59 16.86 -5.22 20.55
C SER A 59 17.66 -5.09 19.25
N VAL A 60 17.51 -6.01 18.30
CA VAL A 60 18.09 -5.89 16.94
C VAL A 60 17.58 -4.62 16.25
N LEU A 61 16.26 -4.38 16.26
CA LEU A 61 15.70 -3.16 15.69
C LEU A 61 16.27 -1.92 16.37
N GLN A 62 16.32 -1.92 17.70
CA GLN A 62 16.80 -0.77 18.45
C GLN A 62 18.28 -0.49 18.16
N SER A 63 19.11 -1.53 18.14
CA SER A 63 20.52 -1.41 17.78
C SER A 63 20.67 -0.83 16.39
N PHE A 64 19.92 -1.35 15.41
CA PHE A 64 19.93 -0.84 14.02
C PHE A 64 19.52 0.64 13.92
N LEU A 65 18.52 1.07 14.70
CA LEU A 65 18.08 2.48 14.68
C LEU A 65 19.07 3.42 15.39
N SER A 66 19.96 2.89 16.24
CA SER A 66 20.96 3.65 17.02
C SER A 66 22.39 3.52 16.51
N GLU A 67 22.66 2.61 15.58
CA GLU A 67 23.99 2.33 15.03
C GLU A 67 24.43 3.53 14.17
N SER A 68 25.33 4.37 14.68
CA SER A 68 26.01 5.53 14.04
C SER A 68 25.39 6.92 14.28
N ASP A 69 25.20 7.35 15.54
CA ASP A 69 24.78 8.73 15.91
C ASP A 69 23.57 9.29 15.11
N GLY A 70 22.68 8.40 14.66
CA GLY A 70 21.51 8.80 13.86
C GLY A 70 21.79 9.13 12.39
N GLU A 71 22.77 8.48 11.74
CA GLU A 71 22.85 8.45 10.27
C GLU A 71 21.46 8.22 9.64
N LYS A 72 21.22 8.78 8.46
CA LYS A 72 19.87 8.96 7.89
C LYS A 72 19.24 7.60 7.51
N VAL A 73 18.59 6.96 8.47
CA VAL A 73 17.74 5.78 8.24
C VAL A 73 16.52 6.20 7.44
N VAL A 74 16.23 5.45 6.38
CA VAL A 74 14.97 5.56 5.62
C VAL A 74 14.20 4.26 5.75
N MET A 75 12.93 4.34 6.16
CA MET A 75 12.03 3.18 6.14
C MET A 75 11.40 3.03 4.76
N VAL A 76 11.56 1.89 4.11
CA VAL A 76 10.88 1.58 2.84
C VAL A 76 9.92 0.41 3.04
N ALA A 77 8.64 0.58 2.70
CA ALA A 77 7.62 -0.45 2.93
C ALA A 77 6.80 -0.74 1.66
N ASP A 78 6.65 -2.02 1.32
CA ASP A 78 5.72 -2.54 0.29
C ASP A 78 4.74 -3.55 0.93
N PRO A 79 3.77 -3.06 1.73
CA PRO A 79 2.80 -3.91 2.41
C PRO A 79 1.75 -4.47 1.45
N PRO A 80 1.03 -5.54 1.81
CA PRO A 80 0.08 -6.16 0.89
C PRO A 80 -1.13 -5.25 0.70
N PHE A 81 -1.52 -5.01 -0.57
CA PHE A 81 -2.58 -4.03 -0.91
C PHE A 81 -3.96 -4.34 -0.32
N GLY A 82 -4.24 -5.61 -0.01
CA GLY A 82 -5.48 -6.03 0.65
C GLY A 82 -5.56 -5.69 2.14
N GLY A 83 -4.45 -5.19 2.72
CA GLY A 83 -4.35 -4.79 4.11
C GLY A 83 -5.15 -3.53 4.46
N LEU A 84 -5.48 -3.38 5.74
CA LEU A 84 -6.06 -2.14 6.26
C LEU A 84 -4.98 -1.06 6.38
N VAL A 85 -5.17 0.08 5.73
CA VAL A 85 -4.25 1.24 5.75
C VAL A 85 -3.98 1.74 7.17
N LYS A 86 -5.01 1.83 8.01
CA LYS A 86 -4.90 2.41 9.36
C LYS A 86 -3.98 1.61 10.30
N PRO A 87 -4.11 0.27 10.42
CA PRO A 87 -3.14 -0.52 11.17
C PRO A 87 -1.70 -0.43 10.66
N LEU A 88 -1.50 -0.37 9.33
CA LEU A 88 -0.17 -0.18 8.74
C LEU A 88 0.43 1.17 9.15
N ALA A 89 -0.34 2.25 9.00
CA ALA A 89 0.07 3.59 9.41
C ALA A 89 0.40 3.64 10.91
N ASN A 90 -0.39 2.98 11.77
CA ASN A 90 -0.11 2.89 13.20
C ASN A 90 1.24 2.21 13.48
N SER A 91 1.51 1.07 12.84
CA SER A 91 2.80 0.38 12.98
C SER A 91 3.99 1.24 12.51
N PHE A 92 3.81 2.00 11.41
CA PHE A 92 4.83 2.93 10.93
C PHE A 92 5.05 4.10 11.90
N SER A 93 4.00 4.63 12.50
CA SER A 93 4.11 5.65 13.55
C SER A 93 4.86 5.14 14.78
N LEU A 94 4.61 3.89 15.21
CA LEU A 94 5.34 3.26 16.32
C LEU A 94 6.84 3.10 16.02
N LEU A 95 7.18 2.67 14.79
CA LEU A 95 8.58 2.59 14.35
C LEU A 95 9.24 3.98 14.32
N SER A 96 8.54 4.99 13.79
CA SER A 96 9.03 6.37 13.75
C SER A 96 9.20 6.98 15.14
N GLN A 97 8.33 6.64 16.10
CA GLN A 97 8.47 7.05 17.49
C GLN A 97 9.70 6.42 18.12
N LYS A 98 9.87 5.10 17.96
CA LYS A 98 11.02 4.38 18.49
C LYS A 98 12.34 4.92 17.93
N TRP A 99 12.39 5.25 16.63
CA TRP A 99 13.55 5.92 16.03
C TRP A 99 13.79 7.30 16.64
N LYS A 100 12.74 8.10 16.84
CA LYS A 100 12.84 9.43 17.45
C LYS A 100 13.35 9.39 18.88
N ASP A 101 12.92 8.41 19.67
CA ASP A 101 13.33 8.23 21.06
C ASP A 101 14.82 7.90 21.21
N GLN A 102 15.49 7.45 20.14
CA GLN A 102 16.94 7.19 20.12
C GLN A 102 17.77 8.39 19.66
N GLN A 103 17.13 9.46 19.15
CA GLN A 103 17.86 10.64 18.69
C GLN A 103 18.19 11.60 19.83
N SER A 104 19.35 12.28 19.72
CA SER A 104 19.73 13.35 20.64
C SER A 104 18.75 14.53 20.57
N SER A 105 18.66 15.30 21.67
CA SER A 105 17.82 16.50 21.77
C SER A 105 18.13 17.56 20.70
N ASP A 106 19.33 17.52 20.13
CA ASP A 106 19.82 18.49 19.14
C ASP A 106 19.49 18.11 17.68
N SER A 107 18.78 16.99 17.45
CA SER A 107 18.41 16.56 16.10
C SER A 107 17.38 17.50 15.46
N THR A 108 17.71 18.05 14.29
CA THR A 108 16.84 18.91 13.48
C THR A 108 15.80 18.12 12.67
N VAL A 109 15.91 16.79 12.63
CA VAL A 109 15.03 15.92 11.82
C VAL A 109 13.75 15.61 12.61
N ALA A 110 12.66 16.29 12.25
CA ALA A 110 11.40 16.21 12.98
C ALA A 110 10.70 14.83 12.94
N GLN A 111 10.91 14.05 11.87
CA GLN A 111 10.28 12.74 11.64
C GLN A 111 11.20 11.80 10.88
N MET A 112 11.07 10.50 11.14
CA MET A 112 11.77 9.46 10.39
C MET A 112 11.43 9.55 8.90
N PRO A 113 12.41 9.61 7.98
CA PRO A 113 12.15 9.51 6.54
C PRO A 113 11.52 8.17 6.16
N MET A 114 10.46 8.20 5.38
CA MET A 114 9.70 7.01 5.00
C MET A 114 9.30 7.02 3.53
N ILE A 115 9.35 5.86 2.87
CA ILE A 115 8.83 5.60 1.53
C ILE A 115 7.86 4.41 1.63
N TRP A 116 6.58 4.68 1.47
CA TRP A 116 5.52 3.67 1.45
C TRP A 116 5.06 3.46 0.01
N ILE A 117 5.34 2.27 -0.52
CA ILE A 117 4.92 1.83 -1.84
C ILE A 117 3.48 1.30 -1.74
N PHE A 118 2.53 1.97 -2.39
CA PHE A 118 1.11 1.58 -2.29
C PHE A 118 0.27 2.08 -3.48
N PRO A 119 -0.93 1.53 -3.73
CA PRO A 119 -1.76 1.99 -4.85
C PRO A 119 -2.29 3.42 -4.66
N TYR A 120 -2.22 4.25 -5.71
CA TYR A 120 -2.57 5.69 -5.66
C TYR A 120 -3.99 5.98 -5.16
N PHE A 121 -4.94 5.05 -5.35
CA PHE A 121 -6.33 5.24 -4.95
C PHE A 121 -6.54 5.16 -3.42
N PHE A 122 -5.52 4.79 -2.67
CA PHE A 122 -5.51 4.85 -1.21
C PHE A 122 -4.96 6.16 -0.65
N GLU A 123 -4.47 7.08 -1.49
CA GLU A 123 -3.91 8.37 -1.07
C GLU A 123 -4.76 9.11 -0.02
N PRO A 124 -6.09 9.28 -0.17
CA PRO A 124 -6.86 10.00 0.84
C PRO A 124 -6.79 9.36 2.23
N ARG A 125 -6.73 8.03 2.30
CA ARG A 125 -6.64 7.31 3.59
C ARG A 125 -5.23 7.35 4.16
N ILE A 126 -4.20 7.33 3.31
CA ILE A 126 -2.80 7.46 3.74
C ILE A 126 -2.58 8.84 4.33
N VAL A 127 -2.98 9.91 3.63
CA VAL A 127 -2.84 11.29 4.10
C VAL A 127 -3.69 11.57 5.34
N GLU A 128 -4.88 10.97 5.46
CA GLU A 128 -5.68 11.03 6.68
C GLU A 128 -4.95 10.44 7.91
N CYS A 129 -4.19 9.36 7.71
CA CYS A 129 -3.43 8.73 8.81
C CYS A 129 -2.05 9.36 9.02
N LEU A 130 -1.41 9.84 7.96
CA LEU A 130 -0.05 10.38 7.92
C LEU A 130 -0.04 11.70 7.10
N PRO A 131 -0.42 12.84 7.70
CA PRO A 131 -0.63 14.10 6.96
C PRO A 131 0.63 14.70 6.31
N SER A 132 1.82 14.32 6.77
CA SER A 132 3.10 14.73 6.17
C SER A 132 3.40 14.01 4.85
N PHE A 133 2.70 12.91 4.55
CA PHE A 133 2.97 12.14 3.34
C PHE A 133 2.45 12.85 2.09
N ARG A 134 3.20 12.71 1.00
CA ARG A 134 2.86 13.15 -0.36
C ARG A 134 3.08 11.99 -1.32
N MET A 135 2.24 11.92 -2.35
CA MET A 135 2.36 10.93 -3.42
C MET A 135 3.28 11.45 -4.52
N LEU A 136 4.31 10.69 -4.88
CA LEU A 136 5.14 10.95 -6.05
C LEU A 136 4.52 10.36 -7.31
N ASP A 137 4.88 10.89 -8.48
CA ASP A 137 4.30 10.43 -9.76
C ASP A 137 4.98 9.16 -10.30
N TYR A 138 6.04 8.69 -9.65
CA TYR A 138 6.79 7.51 -10.07
C TYR A 138 5.92 6.26 -10.06
N GLN A 139 5.80 5.62 -11.22
CA GLN A 139 5.02 4.42 -11.45
C GLN A 139 5.87 3.19 -11.12
N VAL A 140 5.58 2.55 -9.99
CA VAL A 140 6.31 1.33 -9.58
C VAL A 140 5.77 0.16 -10.38
N ASP A 141 6.56 -0.34 -11.32
CA ASP A 141 6.28 -1.55 -12.07
C ASP A 141 6.83 -2.80 -11.35
N TYR A 142 6.19 -3.94 -11.63
CA TYR A 142 6.50 -5.21 -10.97
C TYR A 142 6.49 -6.34 -11.99
N ASP A 143 7.56 -7.16 -12.00
CA ASP A 143 7.75 -8.24 -12.97
C ASP A 143 6.60 -9.26 -13.01
N ASN A 144 5.91 -9.47 -11.88
CA ASN A 144 5.01 -10.59 -11.68
C ASN A 144 3.63 -10.23 -11.12
N HIS A 145 3.19 -8.97 -11.18
CA HIS A 145 1.90 -8.62 -10.59
C HIS A 145 0.71 -9.17 -11.42
N PRO A 146 -0.10 -10.11 -10.91
CA PRO A 146 -1.09 -10.83 -11.73
C PRO A 146 -2.21 -9.96 -12.30
N LEU A 147 -2.46 -8.79 -11.69
CA LEU A 147 -3.47 -7.82 -12.15
C LEU A 147 -2.92 -6.80 -13.16
N TYR A 148 -1.60 -6.73 -13.38
CA TYR A 148 -0.95 -5.69 -14.20
C TYR A 148 0.01 -6.30 -15.23
N LYS A 149 -0.40 -7.42 -15.85
CA LYS A 149 0.35 -8.00 -16.97
C LYS A 149 0.42 -6.99 -18.13
N HIS A 150 1.62 -6.80 -18.68
CA HIS A 150 1.80 -6.21 -19.99
C HIS A 150 1.23 -7.17 -21.04
N GLY A 151 -0.01 -6.93 -21.46
CA GLY A 151 -0.70 -7.71 -22.48
C GLY A 151 -1.60 -6.81 -23.34
N LYS A 152 -2.13 -7.34 -24.45
CA LYS A 152 -2.99 -6.58 -25.39
C LYS A 152 -4.25 -5.96 -24.75
N THR A 153 -4.67 -6.46 -23.58
CA THR A 153 -5.84 -6.00 -22.81
C THR A 153 -5.50 -5.51 -21.38
N GLY A 154 -4.22 -5.54 -20.99
CA GLY A 154 -3.78 -5.11 -19.66
C GLY A 154 -3.69 -3.59 -19.53
N ARG A 155 -3.80 -3.06 -18.30
CA ARG A 155 -3.45 -1.65 -18.06
C ARG A 155 -1.97 -1.46 -18.37
N LYS A 156 -1.65 -0.54 -19.28
CA LYS A 156 -0.26 -0.21 -19.66
C LYS A 156 0.57 0.40 -18.52
N GLN A 157 -0.06 0.77 -17.41
CA GLN A 157 0.55 1.55 -16.34
C GLN A 157 0.15 1.00 -14.98
N SER A 158 1.14 0.75 -14.11
CA SER A 158 0.93 0.32 -12.74
C SER A 158 0.14 1.38 -11.95
N PRO A 159 -0.81 0.99 -11.08
CA PRO A 159 -1.46 1.93 -10.17
C PRO A 159 -0.67 2.18 -8.88
N VAL A 160 0.53 1.61 -8.75
CA VAL A 160 1.34 1.70 -7.54
C VAL A 160 2.27 2.91 -7.62
N ARG A 161 2.32 3.69 -6.54
CA ARG A 161 3.11 4.92 -6.40
C ARG A 161 3.92 4.88 -5.11
N LEU A 162 4.84 5.82 -4.99
CA LEU A 162 5.57 6.09 -3.76
C LEU A 162 4.84 7.16 -2.95
N PHE A 163 4.64 6.90 -1.66
CA PHE A 163 4.17 7.89 -0.69
C PHE A 163 5.29 8.18 0.30
N THR A 164 5.62 9.45 0.54
CA THR A 164 6.77 9.81 1.38
C THR A 164 6.55 11.11 2.13
N ASN A 165 7.19 11.26 3.29
CA ASN A 165 7.34 12.52 4.01
C ASN A 165 8.65 13.27 3.66
N ILE A 166 9.48 12.72 2.77
CA ILE A 166 10.64 13.41 2.19
C ILE A 166 10.13 14.48 1.21
N CYS A 167 10.82 15.62 1.12
CA CYS A 167 10.41 16.69 0.23
C CYS A 167 10.39 16.21 -1.24
N PRO A 168 9.25 16.30 -1.97
CA PRO A 168 9.16 15.82 -3.34
C PRO A 168 10.14 16.46 -4.33
N LYS A 169 10.66 17.66 -4.02
CA LYS A 169 11.67 18.36 -4.83
C LYS A 169 13.03 17.67 -4.79
N ASP A 170 13.34 16.99 -3.68
CA ASP A 170 14.64 16.36 -3.43
C ASP A 170 14.71 14.95 -4.05
N ILE A 171 13.58 14.42 -4.56
CA ILE A 171 13.51 13.10 -5.20
C ILE A 171 13.47 13.28 -6.72
N ILE A 172 14.60 13.00 -7.35
CA ILE A 172 14.78 13.08 -8.79
C ILE A 172 14.25 11.80 -9.44
N LEU A 173 13.37 11.94 -10.43
CA LEU A 173 12.86 10.82 -11.23
C LEU A 173 13.56 10.74 -12.60
N PRO A 174 13.81 9.53 -13.12
CA PRO A 174 14.61 9.31 -14.32
C PRO A 174 13.97 9.94 -15.56
N LYS A 175 14.71 10.82 -16.25
CA LYS A 175 14.20 11.53 -17.44
C LYS A 175 14.03 10.57 -18.61
N GLU A 176 14.93 9.60 -18.72
CA GLU A 176 14.97 8.51 -19.69
C GLU A 176 13.72 7.63 -19.65
N GLU A 177 13.07 7.52 -18.49
CA GLU A 177 11.79 6.81 -18.38
C GLU A 177 10.58 7.68 -18.75
N GLY A 178 10.77 8.99 -18.99
CA GLY A 178 9.72 9.90 -19.42
C GLY A 178 9.20 10.85 -18.33
N TYR A 179 9.94 11.05 -17.25
CA TYR A 179 9.63 12.04 -16.22
C TYR A 179 10.25 13.41 -16.51
N ARG A 180 9.64 14.47 -15.98
CA ARG A 180 10.10 15.87 -16.10
C ARG A 180 9.89 16.60 -14.77
N PHE A 181 10.72 17.60 -14.50
CA PHE A 181 10.47 18.50 -13.37
C PHE A 181 9.34 19.48 -13.69
N CYS A 182 8.44 19.72 -12.73
CA CYS A 182 7.45 20.77 -12.77
C CYS A 182 7.85 21.85 -11.78
N SER A 183 8.25 23.03 -12.27
CA SER A 183 8.68 24.16 -11.44
C SER A 183 7.57 24.72 -10.56
N LEU A 184 6.32 24.71 -11.02
CA LEU A 184 5.17 25.23 -10.25
C LEU A 184 4.79 24.33 -9.07
N CYS A 185 4.93 23.02 -9.22
CA CYS A 185 4.67 22.05 -8.15
C CYS A 185 5.92 21.66 -7.36
N GLU A 186 7.10 22.14 -7.78
CA GLU A 186 8.42 21.77 -7.25
C GLU A 186 8.61 20.25 -7.09
N ARG A 187 8.23 19.47 -8.11
CA ARG A 187 8.38 18.01 -8.09
C ARG A 187 8.50 17.42 -9.49
N TYR A 188 9.02 16.20 -9.57
CA TYR A 188 9.02 15.43 -10.81
C TYR A 188 7.65 14.80 -11.08
N VAL A 189 7.24 14.84 -12.35
CA VAL A 189 5.95 14.38 -12.85
C VAL A 189 6.12 13.62 -14.16
N TRP A 190 5.18 12.74 -14.47
CA TRP A 190 5.10 12.10 -15.77
C TRP A 190 4.98 13.16 -16.89
N SER A 191 5.67 12.97 -18.00
CA SER A 191 5.68 13.93 -19.13
C SER A 191 4.28 14.32 -19.62
N LEU A 192 3.33 13.37 -19.65
CA LEU A 192 1.93 13.60 -20.04
C LEU A 192 1.04 14.13 -18.91
N ASN A 193 1.52 14.15 -17.66
CA ASN A 193 0.80 14.78 -16.55
C ASN A 193 0.97 16.31 -16.66
N LYS A 194 -0.02 16.98 -17.25
CA LYS A 194 -0.01 18.44 -17.44
C LYS A 194 -0.42 19.16 -16.17
N HIS A 195 0.27 20.26 -15.86
CA HIS A 195 -0.10 21.14 -14.75
C HIS A 195 -1.43 21.83 -15.05
N CYS A 196 -2.36 21.77 -14.12
CA CYS A 196 -3.58 22.54 -14.19
C CYS A 196 -3.39 23.86 -13.46
N SER A 197 -3.39 24.98 -14.21
CA SER A 197 -3.29 26.33 -13.62
C SER A 197 -4.45 26.67 -12.67
N LYS A 198 -5.65 26.13 -12.91
CA LYS A 198 -6.85 26.38 -12.09
C LYS A 198 -6.81 25.65 -10.74
N CYS A 199 -6.29 24.43 -10.70
CA CYS A 199 -6.15 23.66 -9.45
C CYS A 199 -4.77 23.84 -8.80
N ASN A 200 -3.84 24.47 -9.50
CA ASN A 200 -2.43 24.61 -9.15
C ASN A 200 -1.74 23.28 -8.79
N GLU A 201 -2.03 22.22 -9.55
CA GLU A 201 -1.46 20.89 -9.35
C GLU A 201 -1.26 20.17 -10.69
N CYS A 202 -0.37 19.18 -10.72
CA CYS A 202 -0.31 18.17 -11.78
C CYS A 202 -1.20 16.97 -11.37
N PRO A 203 -2.46 16.90 -11.85
CA PRO A 203 -3.51 16.11 -11.21
C PRO A 203 -3.57 14.65 -11.67
N SER A 204 -2.92 14.30 -12.78
CA SER A 204 -3.00 12.95 -13.31
C SER A 204 -2.34 11.97 -12.35
N LYS A 205 -3.03 10.85 -12.11
CA LYS A 205 -2.54 9.74 -11.29
C LYS A 205 -2.38 8.45 -12.09
N ASP A 206 -2.87 8.44 -13.33
CA ASP A 206 -2.91 7.27 -14.20
C ASP A 206 -2.26 7.55 -15.57
N GLY A 207 -1.30 8.47 -15.58
CA GLY A 207 -0.43 8.85 -16.70
C GLY A 207 -1.13 9.41 -17.94
N ARG A 208 -2.46 9.54 -17.92
CA ARG A 208 -3.26 10.20 -18.96
C ARG A 208 -3.40 11.68 -18.66
N GLU A 209 -3.62 12.50 -19.68
CA GLU A 209 -3.96 13.90 -19.44
C GLU A 209 -5.37 14.01 -18.84
N TRP A 210 -5.45 14.59 -17.64
CA TRP A 210 -6.72 14.87 -16.96
C TRP A 210 -7.22 16.25 -17.36
N LYS A 211 -8.55 16.43 -17.36
CA LYS A 211 -9.18 17.69 -17.71
C LYS A 211 -9.76 18.36 -16.48
N HIS A 212 -9.69 19.69 -16.43
CA HIS A 212 -10.35 20.47 -15.39
C HIS A 212 -11.85 20.61 -15.67
N CYS A 213 -12.69 20.33 -14.68
CA CYS A 213 -14.11 20.62 -14.74
C CYS A 213 -14.41 21.89 -13.94
N SER A 214 -14.76 22.98 -14.63
CA SER A 214 -15.04 24.27 -13.97
C SER A 214 -16.23 24.20 -13.01
N MET A 215 -17.26 23.40 -13.32
CA MET A 215 -18.44 23.25 -12.45
C MET A 215 -18.16 22.46 -11.16
N CYS A 216 -17.14 21.61 -11.15
CA CYS A 216 -16.72 20.88 -9.95
C CYS A 216 -15.45 21.45 -9.32
N GLU A 217 -14.86 22.48 -9.94
CA GLU A 217 -13.59 23.11 -9.56
C GLU A 217 -12.45 22.10 -9.30
N LYS A 218 -12.42 21.03 -10.08
CA LYS A 218 -11.45 19.95 -9.91
C LYS A 218 -11.07 19.28 -11.21
N CYS A 219 -9.86 18.73 -11.24
CA CYS A 219 -9.40 17.89 -12.32
C CYS A 219 -10.00 16.49 -12.22
N VAL A 220 -10.40 15.95 -13.36
CA VAL A 220 -11.02 14.63 -13.48
C VAL A 220 -10.42 13.88 -14.65
N LYS A 221 -10.56 12.55 -14.59
CA LYS A 221 -10.14 11.66 -15.69
C LYS A 221 -10.78 12.09 -17.00
N PRO A 222 -10.09 11.93 -18.14
CA PRO A 222 -10.60 12.37 -19.44
C PRO A 222 -11.94 11.71 -19.82
N SER A 223 -12.15 10.45 -19.39
CA SER A 223 -13.39 9.70 -19.62
C SER A 223 -14.58 10.16 -18.77
N TRP A 224 -14.38 11.02 -17.78
CA TRP A 224 -15.46 11.50 -16.91
C TRP A 224 -16.13 12.73 -17.54
N LYS A 225 -17.44 12.89 -17.35
CA LYS A 225 -18.23 14.06 -17.75
C LYS A 225 -18.99 14.60 -16.54
N HIS A 226 -19.21 15.91 -16.50
CA HIS A 226 -20.04 16.52 -15.46
C HIS A 226 -21.50 16.18 -15.73
N CYS A 227 -22.19 15.63 -14.74
CA CYS A 227 -23.62 15.41 -14.79
C CYS A 227 -24.34 16.56 -14.09
N GLY A 228 -25.12 17.34 -14.84
CA GLY A 228 -25.89 18.45 -14.28
C GLY A 228 -26.89 17.99 -13.22
N SER A 229 -27.58 16.87 -13.46
CA SER A 229 -28.57 16.32 -12.51
C SER A 229 -27.96 15.85 -11.19
N CYS A 230 -26.72 15.35 -11.21
CA CYS A 230 -26.04 14.87 -10.00
C CYS A 230 -25.08 15.88 -9.39
N GLY A 231 -24.84 17.03 -10.04
CA GLY A 231 -23.86 18.04 -9.62
C GLY A 231 -22.43 17.51 -9.47
N ARG A 232 -22.06 16.43 -10.19
CA ARG A 232 -20.74 15.80 -10.06
C ARG A 232 -20.23 15.23 -11.37
N CYS A 233 -18.91 15.18 -11.50
CA CYS A 233 -18.26 14.39 -12.54
C CYS A 233 -18.40 12.89 -12.25
N ALA A 234 -18.73 12.12 -13.29
CA ALA A 234 -18.84 10.67 -13.27
C ALA A 234 -18.55 10.10 -14.67
N LEU A 235 -18.52 8.77 -14.80
CA LEU A 235 -18.54 8.13 -16.12
C LEU A 235 -19.88 8.43 -16.83
N PRO A 236 -19.94 8.47 -18.17
CA PRO A 236 -21.16 8.76 -18.91
C PRO A 236 -22.34 7.88 -18.48
N ASP A 237 -22.12 6.56 -18.38
CA ASP A 237 -23.17 5.57 -18.06
C ASP A 237 -23.33 5.33 -16.54
N HIS A 238 -23.12 6.36 -15.72
CA HIS A 238 -23.33 6.25 -14.29
C HIS A 238 -24.83 6.31 -13.94
N PRO A 239 -25.27 5.62 -12.87
CA PRO A 239 -26.65 5.71 -12.42
C PRO A 239 -26.92 7.11 -11.83
N CYS A 240 -27.62 7.96 -12.60
CA CYS A 240 -28.13 9.26 -12.15
C CYS A 240 -29.33 9.07 -11.21
N GLY A 241 -29.46 9.92 -10.19
CA GLY A 241 -30.62 9.92 -9.27
C GLY A 241 -30.66 8.75 -8.27
N ILE A 242 -29.97 7.64 -8.55
CA ILE A 242 -29.69 6.60 -7.57
C ILE A 242 -28.48 7.07 -6.74
N GLY A 243 -28.72 7.96 -5.78
CA GLY A 243 -27.73 8.26 -4.76
C GLY A 243 -27.21 6.93 -4.19
N LYS A 244 -25.88 6.79 -4.00
CA LYS A 244 -25.28 5.65 -3.29
C LYS A 244 -26.23 5.25 -2.18
N GLU A 245 -26.90 4.08 -2.28
CA GLU A 245 -28.07 3.75 -1.47
C GLU A 245 -27.98 4.41 -0.11
N GLN A 246 -28.71 5.52 0.06
CA GLN A 246 -28.66 6.29 1.28
C GLN A 246 -29.46 5.50 2.29
N GLY A 247 -28.93 4.39 2.79
CA GLY A 247 -29.67 3.54 3.70
C GLY A 247 -28.90 2.34 4.24
N CYS A 248 -29.44 1.76 5.30
CA CYS A 248 -28.91 0.55 5.92
C CYS A 248 -29.34 -0.67 5.10
N PHE A 249 -28.40 -1.29 4.39
CA PHE A 249 -28.60 -2.59 3.72
C PHE A 249 -29.09 -3.73 4.64
N ASN A 250 -28.97 -3.60 5.97
CA ASN A 250 -29.54 -4.60 6.89
C ASN A 250 -31.04 -4.40 7.16
N CYS A 251 -31.58 -3.17 7.13
CA CYS A 251 -32.97 -2.91 7.50
C CYS A 251 -33.74 -2.01 6.51
N GLY A 252 -33.13 -1.62 5.40
CA GLY A 252 -33.72 -0.75 4.38
C GLY A 252 -33.91 0.71 4.79
N SER A 253 -33.60 1.09 6.04
CA SER A 253 -33.84 2.46 6.52
C SER A 253 -32.91 3.47 5.85
N LEU A 254 -33.47 4.56 5.34
CA LEU A 254 -32.69 5.64 4.71
C LEU A 254 -32.00 6.60 5.71
N LYS A 255 -32.31 6.48 7.01
CA LYS A 255 -31.87 7.43 8.05
C LYS A 255 -30.45 7.19 8.57
N HIS A 256 -29.84 6.04 8.25
CA HIS A 256 -28.51 5.70 8.76
C HIS A 256 -27.77 4.72 7.83
N LYS A 257 -26.44 4.70 7.92
CA LYS A 257 -25.59 3.72 7.20
C LYS A 257 -25.53 2.41 7.97
N ARG A 258 -25.28 1.28 7.28
CA ARG A 258 -25.16 -0.09 7.86
C ARG A 258 -24.35 -0.17 9.16
N LYS A 259 -23.31 0.65 9.31
CA LYS A 259 -22.43 0.65 10.50
C LYS A 259 -23.15 1.06 11.79
N VAL A 260 -24.20 1.86 11.70
CA VAL A 260 -24.95 2.46 12.82
C VAL A 260 -26.35 1.83 12.94
N CYS A 261 -26.54 0.66 12.32
CA CYS A 261 -27.85 0.04 12.20
C CYS A 261 -28.23 -0.67 13.52
N PRO A 262 -29.35 -0.31 14.16
CA PRO A 262 -29.76 -0.88 15.45
C PRO A 262 -30.13 -2.37 15.34
N HIS A 263 -30.40 -2.88 14.14
CA HIS A 263 -30.69 -4.30 13.86
C HIS A 263 -29.43 -5.15 13.56
N LYS A 264 -28.24 -4.71 13.99
CA LYS A 264 -26.97 -5.39 13.65
C LYS A 264 -26.84 -6.81 14.22
N ASP A 265 -27.51 -7.09 15.34
CA ASP A 265 -27.28 -8.34 16.10
C ASP A 265 -28.27 -9.48 15.79
N THR A 266 -29.35 -9.23 15.05
CA THR A 266 -30.44 -10.22 14.88
C THR A 266 -30.10 -11.36 13.91
N GLN A 267 -29.00 -11.29 13.16
CA GLN A 267 -28.60 -12.35 12.22
C GLN A 267 -27.46 -13.26 12.70
N ARG A 268 -26.84 -12.99 13.86
CA ARG A 268 -25.78 -13.87 14.40
C ARG A 268 -26.31 -15.06 15.19
N THR A 269 -27.57 -15.06 15.61
CA THR A 269 -28.13 -16.09 16.50
C THR A 269 -28.69 -17.33 15.79
N ASN A 270 -28.95 -17.30 14.47
CA ASN A 270 -29.55 -18.44 13.76
C ASN A 270 -28.55 -19.43 13.12
N LYS A 271 -27.25 -19.38 13.47
CA LYS A 271 -26.25 -20.37 13.00
C LYS A 271 -25.50 -21.12 14.10
N LEU A 272 -25.97 -21.06 15.34
CA LEU A 272 -25.47 -21.90 16.43
C LEU A 272 -26.66 -22.58 17.13
N GLY A 273 -27.04 -23.77 16.68
CA GLY A 273 -27.98 -24.61 17.42
C GLY A 273 -28.93 -25.43 16.55
N SER A 274 -28.45 -26.52 15.97
CA SER A 274 -29.17 -27.81 15.96
C SER A 274 -28.27 -28.87 15.31
N LYS A 275 -27.52 -29.60 16.15
CA LYS A 275 -27.04 -30.95 15.83
C LYS A 275 -27.68 -31.88 16.85
N THR A 276 -28.77 -32.53 16.47
CA THR A 276 -29.21 -33.77 17.09
C THR A 276 -29.56 -34.78 16.01
N LYS A 277 -29.01 -35.98 16.20
CA LYS A 277 -29.06 -37.15 15.32
C LYS A 277 -30.47 -37.72 15.27
N THR A 278 -30.90 -38.16 14.10
CA THR A 278 -31.73 -39.37 13.90
C THR A 278 -31.60 -39.83 12.45
N GLY A 279 -31.29 -41.12 12.27
CA GLY A 279 -31.06 -41.71 10.95
C GLY A 279 -32.33 -42.14 10.23
N LYS A 280 -32.23 -42.32 8.91
CA LYS A 280 -32.92 -43.37 8.13
C LYS A 280 -32.31 -43.45 6.71
N ARG A 281 -32.29 -44.70 6.22
CA ARG A 281 -31.73 -45.23 4.95
C ARG A 281 -32.32 -44.61 3.67
N LEU A 282 -31.59 -44.86 2.57
CA LEU A 282 -31.96 -45.06 1.13
C LEU A 282 -31.02 -44.20 0.26
N ASP A 283 -30.46 -44.61 -0.88
CA ASP A 283 -30.35 -45.86 -1.62
C ASP A 283 -29.21 -45.66 -2.65
N GLN A 284 -28.63 -46.75 -3.15
CA GLN A 284 -27.61 -46.77 -4.19
C GLN A 284 -28.15 -46.27 -5.53
N SER A 285 -27.38 -45.42 -6.22
CA SER A 285 -27.29 -45.49 -7.67
C SER A 285 -26.00 -44.84 -8.16
N SER A 286 -25.28 -45.63 -8.94
CA SER A 286 -23.98 -45.42 -9.56
C SER A 286 -24.00 -44.38 -10.69
N ARG A 287 -22.87 -43.65 -10.85
CA ARG A 287 -22.26 -43.35 -12.16
C ARG A 287 -20.83 -42.82 -12.00
N LEU A 288 -19.89 -43.67 -12.41
CA LEU A 288 -18.46 -43.37 -12.59
C LEU A 288 -18.22 -42.48 -13.83
N LYS A 289 -17.30 -41.51 -13.70
CA LYS A 289 -16.30 -40.98 -14.69
C LYS A 289 -15.89 -39.58 -14.20
N ARG A 290 -14.63 -39.12 -14.20
CA ARG A 290 -13.30 -39.59 -14.62
C ARG A 290 -12.30 -38.65 -13.93
N ARG A 291 -11.12 -39.16 -13.57
CA ARG A 291 -10.01 -38.38 -12.99
C ARG A 291 -9.55 -37.27 -13.95
N GLY A 292 -9.44 -36.05 -13.44
CA GLY A 292 -8.67 -34.93 -14.00
C GLY A 292 -7.67 -34.45 -12.96
N SER A 293 -6.46 -34.11 -13.41
CA SER A 293 -5.24 -33.76 -12.65
C SER A 293 -5.42 -32.65 -11.60
N PRO A 294 -4.55 -32.57 -10.56
CA PRO A 294 -4.62 -31.52 -9.57
C PRO A 294 -4.17 -30.19 -10.19
N GLU A 295 -5.12 -29.28 -10.35
CA GLU A 295 -4.87 -27.87 -10.63
C GLU A 295 -4.10 -27.26 -9.45
N GLN A 296 -2.98 -26.63 -9.76
CA GLN A 296 -2.05 -26.07 -8.79
C GLN A 296 -2.76 -25.06 -7.88
N ARG A 297 -2.67 -25.34 -6.59
CA ARG A 297 -3.17 -24.48 -5.51
C ARG A 297 -2.34 -23.19 -5.52
N GLU A 298 -2.94 -22.06 -5.89
CA GLU A 298 -2.29 -20.74 -5.83
C GLU A 298 -1.81 -20.42 -4.40
N GLU A 299 -0.52 -20.12 -4.25
CA GLU A 299 0.10 -19.69 -2.99
C GLU A 299 -0.30 -18.25 -2.61
N PRO A 300 -0.47 -17.93 -1.31
CA PRO A 300 -0.74 -16.57 -0.86
C PRO A 300 0.48 -15.65 -1.02
N ARG A 301 0.21 -14.42 -1.50
CA ARG A 301 1.21 -13.39 -1.86
C ARG A 301 1.92 -12.80 -0.62
N SER A 302 3.24 -12.70 -0.66
CA SER A 302 4.11 -12.15 0.40
C SER A 302 4.22 -10.62 0.40
N SER A 303 4.53 -10.02 1.55
CA SER A 303 4.71 -8.58 1.77
C SER A 303 5.79 -8.29 2.82
N GLY A 304 6.56 -7.21 2.67
CA GLY A 304 7.67 -6.88 3.57
C GLY A 304 8.07 -5.39 3.57
N PHE A 305 9.02 -5.03 4.42
CA PHE A 305 9.65 -3.71 4.47
C PHE A 305 11.16 -3.88 4.64
N VAL A 306 11.88 -2.83 4.28
CA VAL A 306 13.33 -2.76 4.31
C VAL A 306 13.72 -1.42 4.89
N PHE A 307 14.69 -1.39 5.79
CA PHE A 307 15.35 -0.14 6.14
C PHE A 307 16.58 0.03 5.27
N LEU A 308 16.66 1.19 4.62
CA LEU A 308 17.80 1.59 3.84
C LEU A 308 18.63 2.59 4.64
N LYS A 309 19.93 2.33 4.67
CA LYS A 309 20.95 3.27 5.13
C LYS A 309 21.57 3.93 3.89
N LEU A 310 21.63 5.26 3.90
CA LEU A 310 22.23 6.04 2.81
C LEU A 310 23.63 6.48 3.25
N ASP A 311 24.66 5.93 2.61
CA ASP A 311 26.04 6.43 2.74
C ASP A 311 26.27 7.60 1.77
N GLN A 312 27.18 8.51 2.10
CA GLN A 312 27.54 9.68 1.27
C GLN A 312 28.28 9.30 -0.02
#